data_AF-A0A957CT38-F1
#
_entry.id   AF-A0A957CT38-F1
#
_cell.length_a   1.000
_cell.length_b   1.000
_cell.length_c   1.000
_cell.angle_alpha   90.00
_cell.angle_beta   90.00
_cell.angle_gamma   90.00
#
_symmetry.space_group_name_H-M   'P 1'
#
loop_
_entity.id
_entity.type
_entity.pdbx_description
1 polymer ?
#
loop_
_entity_poly.entity_id
_entity_poly.type
_entity_poly.pdbx_seq_one_letter_code
_entity_poly.pdbx_strand_id
1 'polypeptide(L)'
;MNKKVSNLSGMFLVFLGGLALLHTAILPFFGFETGLWRLWPLTVAGVGVALVITPFTAREKRGLGYMFIPGFPIVMVSGMLLIAGLFNWWHSWALFWPLIVIALAAGFAATAVYTRNVWLFIPGVIIGMNGLVFLLCSLTGWWHLWSILWTIEPLSVGLALIFVSMLTKTPGLFRAGLIVTAVAVGGFSIMAMILSGWVAILGAIALIATGGALLLNNLRRPADYLPQEKSPKEKLVDSLSQ
;
A
#
# COMPACT_ATOMS: atom_id res chain seq x y z
N MET A 1 -15.47 14.20 -31.06
CA MET A 1 -15.66 13.68 -29.69
C MET A 1 -15.92 12.16 -29.77
N ASN A 2 -15.28 11.34 -28.95
CA ASN A 2 -15.40 9.87 -29.06
C ASN A 2 -16.76 9.41 -28.52
N LYS A 3 -17.54 8.62 -29.29
CA LYS A 3 -18.87 8.12 -28.92
C LYS A 3 -18.88 7.44 -27.54
N LYS A 4 -17.79 6.76 -27.18
CA LYS A 4 -17.63 6.12 -25.86
C LYS A 4 -17.65 7.11 -24.69
N VAL A 5 -17.01 8.27 -24.85
CA VAL A 5 -16.98 9.31 -23.81
C VAL A 5 -18.37 9.94 -23.66
N SER A 6 -19.04 10.22 -24.78
CA SER A 6 -20.41 10.74 -24.78
C SER A 6 -21.38 9.79 -24.05
N ASN A 7 -21.27 8.48 -24.30
CA ASN A 7 -22.12 7.49 -23.65
C ASN A 7 -21.84 7.40 -22.14
N LEU A 8 -20.57 7.45 -21.73
CA LEU A 8 -20.20 7.41 -20.30
C LEU A 8 -20.74 8.63 -19.56
N SER A 9 -20.56 9.83 -20.13
CA SER A 9 -21.11 11.07 -19.58
C SER A 9 -22.64 11.03 -19.54
N GLY A 10 -23.29 10.49 -20.57
CA GLY A 10 -24.74 10.31 -20.59
C GLY A 10 -25.24 9.40 -19.46
N MET A 11 -24.62 8.23 -19.27
CA MET A 11 -24.96 7.33 -18.16
C MET A 11 -24.75 7.97 -16.79
N PHE A 12 -23.65 8.72 -16.62
CA PHE A 12 -23.37 9.44 -15.38
C PHE A 12 -24.42 10.52 -15.08
N LEU A 13 -24.87 11.28 -16.10
CA LEU A 13 -25.93 12.27 -15.95
C LEU A 13 -27.28 11.64 -15.64
N VAL A 14 -27.63 10.53 -16.30
CA VAL A 14 -28.87 9.78 -16.00
C VAL A 14 -28.84 9.27 -14.56
N PHE A 15 -27.70 8.76 -14.10
CA PHE A 15 -27.52 8.34 -12.72
C PHE A 15 -27.70 9.48 -11.71
N LEU A 16 -27.06 10.64 -11.95
CA LEU A 16 -27.21 11.83 -11.11
C LEU A 16 -28.66 12.34 -11.10
N GLY A 17 -29.32 12.37 -12.26
CA GLY A 17 -30.72 12.77 -12.39
C GLY A 17 -31.66 11.82 -11.65
N GLY A 18 -31.41 10.50 -11.75
CA GLY A 18 -32.16 9.48 -11.00
C GLY A 18 -32.01 9.62 -9.49
N LEU A 19 -30.80 9.91 -9.01
CA LEU A 19 -30.54 10.22 -7.59
C LEU A 19 -31.28 11.47 -7.11
N ALA A 20 -31.25 12.54 -7.91
CA ALA A 20 -31.98 13.76 -7.60
C ALA A 20 -33.50 13.54 -7.55
N LEU A 21 -34.05 12.78 -8.50
CA LEU A 21 -35.47 12.39 -8.52
C LEU A 21 -35.86 11.52 -7.32
N LEU A 22 -35.06 10.51 -6.99
CA LEU A 22 -35.31 9.66 -5.83
C LEU A 22 -35.34 10.50 -4.53
N HIS A 23 -34.45 11.49 -4.41
CA HIS A 23 -34.42 12.37 -3.24
C HIS A 23 -35.62 13.32 -3.17
N THR A 24 -35.96 13.95 -4.28
CA THR A 24 -37.04 14.95 -4.31
C THR A 24 -38.44 14.33 -4.27
N ALA A 25 -38.62 13.18 -4.93
CA ALA A 25 -39.94 12.59 -5.11
C ALA A 25 -40.23 11.45 -4.13
N ILE A 26 -39.24 10.63 -3.74
CA ILE A 26 -39.49 9.37 -3.02
C ILE A 26 -39.21 9.51 -1.52
N LEU A 27 -38.06 10.08 -1.14
CA LEU A 27 -37.66 10.18 0.28
C LEU A 27 -38.64 10.96 1.19
N PRO A 28 -39.33 12.03 0.73
CA PRO A 28 -40.33 12.73 1.54
C PRO A 28 -41.53 11.86 1.92
N PHE A 29 -41.94 10.90 1.08
CA PHE A 29 -43.05 9.98 1.39
C PHE A 29 -42.75 9.09 2.60
N PHE A 30 -41.47 8.85 2.91
CA PHE A 30 -41.04 8.08 4.05
C PHE A 30 -40.77 8.94 5.30
N GLY A 31 -41.08 10.24 5.25
CA GLY A 31 -40.86 11.16 6.38
C GLY A 31 -39.38 11.49 6.63
N PHE A 32 -38.48 11.16 5.70
CA PHE A 32 -37.08 11.57 5.80
C PHE A 32 -36.93 13.03 5.37
N GLU A 33 -37.04 13.98 6.32
CA GLU A 33 -36.62 15.38 6.15
C GLU A 33 -35.09 15.51 6.10
N THR A 34 -34.44 14.66 5.32
CA THR A 34 -33.01 14.76 5.07
C THR A 34 -32.81 15.83 4.00
N GLY A 35 -32.45 17.05 4.44
CA GLY A 35 -32.08 18.11 3.52
C GLY A 35 -31.08 17.60 2.47
N LEU A 36 -31.20 18.08 1.22
CA LEU A 36 -30.36 17.72 0.06
C LEU A 36 -28.85 17.62 0.41
N TRP A 37 -28.41 18.45 1.36
CA TRP A 37 -27.07 18.50 1.92
C TRP A 37 -26.60 17.27 2.70
N ARG A 38 -27.43 16.26 2.98
CA ARG A 38 -26.95 14.99 3.59
C ARG A 38 -26.53 13.94 2.57
N LEU A 39 -27.01 14.04 1.32
CA LEU A 39 -26.73 13.04 0.26
C LEU A 39 -25.62 13.45 -0.70
N TRP A 40 -24.99 14.61 -0.53
CA TRP A 40 -23.81 14.98 -1.32
C TRP A 40 -22.67 13.94 -1.30
N PRO A 41 -22.46 13.10 -0.27
CA PRO A 41 -21.46 12.04 -0.36
C PRO A 41 -21.75 11.03 -1.47
N LEU A 42 -23.01 10.85 -1.90
CA LEU A 42 -23.36 9.97 -3.01
C LEU A 42 -22.87 10.52 -4.36
N THR A 43 -22.83 11.84 -4.54
CA THR A 43 -22.29 12.43 -5.77
C THR A 43 -20.77 12.24 -5.82
N VAL A 44 -20.08 12.43 -4.69
CA VAL A 44 -18.64 12.14 -4.54
C VAL A 44 -18.36 10.66 -4.76
N ALA A 45 -19.20 9.76 -4.21
CA ALA A 45 -19.11 8.32 -4.44
C ALA A 45 -19.25 7.99 -5.93
N GLY A 46 -20.22 8.60 -6.61
CA GLY A 46 -20.41 8.45 -8.06
C GLY A 46 -19.16 8.83 -8.85
N VAL A 47 -18.51 9.96 -8.50
CA VAL A 47 -17.24 10.37 -9.12
C VAL A 47 -16.12 9.37 -8.83
N GLY A 48 -15.95 8.95 -7.58
CA GLY A 48 -14.93 7.96 -7.20
C GLY A 48 -15.12 6.62 -7.92
N VAL A 49 -16.35 6.12 -7.96
CA VAL A 49 -16.71 4.88 -8.67
C VAL A 49 -16.48 5.03 -10.17
N ALA A 50 -16.83 6.17 -10.78
CA ALA A 50 -16.54 6.43 -12.19
C ALA A 50 -15.04 6.37 -12.48
N LEU A 51 -14.19 6.94 -11.62
CA LEU A 51 -12.73 6.86 -11.76
C LEU A 51 -12.21 5.43 -11.64
N VAL A 52 -12.76 4.62 -10.72
CA VAL A 52 -12.37 3.20 -10.54
C VAL A 52 -12.89 2.34 -11.70
N ILE A 53 -14.07 2.61 -12.25
CA ILE A 53 -14.65 1.82 -13.35
C ILE A 53 -14.02 2.17 -14.70
N THR A 54 -13.59 3.41 -14.91
CA THR A 54 -13.08 3.91 -16.20
C THR A 54 -12.00 3.01 -16.82
N PRO A 55 -10.96 2.55 -16.10
CA PRO A 55 -9.96 1.63 -16.65
C PRO A 55 -10.58 0.35 -17.22
N PHE A 56 -11.59 -0.23 -16.56
CA PHE A 56 -12.23 -1.46 -17.02
C PHE A 56 -13.06 -1.29 -18.30
N THR A 57 -13.59 -0.09 -18.55
CA THR A 57 -14.37 0.22 -19.77
C THR A 57 -13.51 0.44 -21.01
N ALA A 58 -12.24 0.82 -20.82
CA ALA A 58 -11.32 1.15 -21.88
C ALA A 58 -9.99 0.39 -21.71
N ARG A 59 -10.09 -0.94 -21.65
CA ARG A 59 -8.97 -1.88 -21.45
C ARG A 59 -7.80 -1.68 -22.41
N GLU A 60 -8.07 -1.16 -23.61
CA GLU A 60 -7.05 -0.84 -24.63
C GLU A 60 -6.08 0.26 -24.16
N LYS A 61 -6.52 1.17 -23.28
CA LYS A 61 -5.73 2.30 -22.81
C LYS A 61 -5.14 2.01 -21.43
N ARG A 62 -3.95 1.39 -21.41
CA ARG A 62 -3.23 1.08 -20.17
C ARG A 62 -3.04 2.30 -19.26
N GLY A 63 -2.82 3.48 -19.86
CA GLY A 63 -2.65 4.74 -19.11
C GLY A 63 -3.86 5.16 -18.27
N LEU A 64 -5.06 4.59 -18.50
CA LEU A 64 -6.20 4.88 -17.64
C LEU A 64 -6.07 4.28 -16.24
N GLY A 65 -5.24 3.25 -16.04
CA GLY A 65 -5.04 2.62 -14.73
C GLY A 65 -4.64 3.59 -13.63
N TYR A 66 -3.97 4.70 -13.96
CA TYR A 66 -3.59 5.72 -12.98
C TYR A 66 -4.79 6.40 -12.29
N MET A 67 -6.00 6.29 -12.86
CA MET A 67 -7.24 6.77 -12.22
C MET A 67 -7.59 6.00 -10.93
N PHE A 68 -7.03 4.80 -10.71
CA PHE A 68 -7.20 4.10 -9.44
C PHE A 68 -6.59 4.87 -8.27
N ILE A 69 -5.46 5.57 -8.47
CA ILE A 69 -4.74 6.28 -7.40
C ILE A 69 -5.66 7.30 -6.69
N PRO A 70 -6.34 8.23 -7.40
CA PRO A 70 -7.33 9.10 -6.76
C PRO A 70 -8.69 8.43 -6.55
N GLY A 71 -9.07 7.46 -7.39
CA GLY A 71 -10.39 6.82 -7.35
C GLY A 71 -10.66 6.08 -6.03
N PHE A 72 -9.72 5.26 -5.57
CA PHE A 72 -9.89 4.50 -4.32
C PHE A 72 -10.06 5.40 -3.07
N PRO A 73 -9.20 6.41 -2.82
CA PRO A 73 -9.41 7.38 -1.74
C PRO A 73 -10.74 8.11 -1.80
N ILE A 74 -11.18 8.54 -2.99
CA ILE A 74 -12.47 9.25 -3.14
C ILE A 74 -13.63 8.33 -2.77
N VAL A 75 -13.62 7.07 -3.21
CA VAL A 75 -14.63 6.07 -2.82
C VAL A 75 -14.62 5.87 -1.30
N MET A 76 -13.45 5.71 -0.69
CA MET A 76 -13.34 5.52 0.76
C MET A 76 -13.88 6.72 1.54
N VAL A 77 -13.46 7.93 1.19
CA VAL A 77 -13.94 9.19 1.78
C VAL A 77 -15.45 9.32 1.66
N SER A 78 -16.00 9.03 0.48
CA SER A 78 -17.44 9.12 0.24
C SER A 78 -18.23 8.10 1.08
N GLY A 79 -17.71 6.88 1.24
CA GLY A 79 -18.31 5.87 2.11
C GLY A 79 -18.30 6.28 3.59
N MET A 80 -17.18 6.83 4.07
CA MET A 80 -17.07 7.36 5.43
C MET A 80 -18.03 8.54 5.67
N LEU A 81 -18.11 9.48 4.73
CA LEU A 81 -19.06 10.59 4.79
C LEU A 81 -20.52 10.10 4.79
N LEU A 82 -20.84 9.09 3.99
CA LEU A 82 -22.18 8.51 3.93
C LEU A 82 -22.57 7.86 5.26
N ILE A 83 -21.67 7.08 5.86
CA ILE A 83 -21.88 6.47 7.19
C ILE A 83 -22.06 7.57 8.24
N ALA A 84 -21.17 8.58 8.25
CA ALA A 84 -21.27 9.69 9.19
C ALA A 84 -22.59 10.47 9.05
N GLY A 85 -23.03 10.71 7.81
CA GLY A 85 -24.28 11.45 7.52
C GLY A 85 -25.56 10.67 7.82
N LEU A 86 -25.58 9.36 7.55
CA LEU A 86 -26.74 8.50 7.78
C LEU A 86 -26.94 8.16 9.26
N PHE A 87 -25.85 7.86 9.98
CA PHE A 87 -25.91 7.45 11.38
C PHE A 87 -25.60 8.58 12.36
N ASN A 88 -25.35 9.80 11.87
CA ASN A 88 -24.85 10.94 12.65
C ASN A 88 -23.56 10.61 13.44
N TRP A 89 -22.77 9.64 12.95
CA TRP A 89 -21.60 9.11 13.65
C TRP A 89 -20.31 9.80 13.19
N TRP A 90 -20.21 11.10 13.43
CA TRP A 90 -19.05 11.90 13.02
C TRP A 90 -17.74 11.47 13.69
N HIS A 91 -17.80 10.88 14.88
CA HIS A 91 -16.63 10.35 15.56
C HIS A 91 -15.92 9.24 14.77
N SER A 92 -16.61 8.56 13.84
CA SER A 92 -16.01 7.57 12.94
C SER A 92 -14.83 8.15 12.13
N TRP A 93 -14.82 9.45 11.84
CA TRP A 93 -13.70 10.12 11.15
C TRP A 93 -12.39 10.02 11.92
N ALA A 94 -12.43 10.21 13.24
CA ALA A 94 -11.24 10.13 14.07
C ALA A 94 -10.64 8.71 14.10
N LEU A 95 -11.48 7.69 13.93
CA LEU A 95 -11.12 6.26 13.99
C LEU A 95 -10.71 5.66 12.64
N PHE A 96 -11.32 6.12 11.54
CA PHE A 96 -11.20 5.45 10.24
C PHE A 96 -10.50 6.27 9.16
N TRP A 97 -10.04 7.50 9.44
CA TRP A 97 -9.25 8.26 8.47
C TRP A 97 -8.04 7.50 7.90
N PRO A 98 -7.35 6.57 8.62
CA PRO A 98 -6.25 5.80 8.05
C PRO A 98 -6.68 4.87 6.91
N LEU A 99 -7.97 4.52 6.83
CA LEU A 99 -8.51 3.75 5.70
C LEU A 99 -8.35 4.51 4.37
N ILE A 100 -8.29 5.84 4.39
CA ILE A 100 -8.02 6.66 3.20
C ILE A 100 -6.59 6.43 2.70
N VAL A 101 -5.63 6.34 3.62
CA VAL A 101 -4.22 6.06 3.31
C VAL A 101 -4.08 4.64 2.75
N ILE A 102 -4.77 3.66 3.36
CA ILE A 102 -4.82 2.28 2.85
C ILE A 102 -5.49 2.22 1.47
N ALA A 103 -6.56 2.99 1.24
CA ALA A 103 -7.21 3.09 -0.06
C ALA A 103 -6.27 3.68 -1.12
N LEU A 104 -5.44 4.67 -0.76
CA LEU A 104 -4.41 5.20 -1.65
C LEU A 104 -3.38 4.12 -2.02
N ALA A 105 -2.92 3.34 -1.05
CA ALA A 105 -2.03 2.20 -1.28
C ALA A 105 -2.67 1.16 -2.21
N ALA A 106 -3.96 0.84 -2.02
CA ALA A 106 -4.71 -0.04 -2.90
C ALA A 106 -4.81 0.53 -4.32
N GLY A 107 -4.98 1.85 -4.47
CA GLY A 107 -4.93 2.54 -5.76
C GLY A 107 -3.60 2.37 -6.48
N PHE A 108 -2.47 2.48 -5.77
CA PHE A 108 -1.14 2.19 -6.32
C PHE A 108 -1.00 0.73 -6.74
N ALA A 109 -1.40 -0.23 -5.89
CA ALA A 109 -1.33 -1.65 -6.20
C ALA A 109 -2.20 -2.03 -7.42
N ALA A 110 -3.45 -1.53 -7.48
CA ALA A 110 -4.34 -1.74 -8.61
C ALA A 110 -3.75 -1.13 -9.90
N THR A 111 -3.16 0.06 -9.81
CA THR A 111 -2.46 0.70 -10.93
C THR A 111 -1.28 -0.15 -11.38
N ALA A 112 -0.46 -0.66 -10.46
CA ALA A 112 0.70 -1.50 -10.75
C ALA A 112 0.29 -2.76 -11.52
N VAL A 113 -0.75 -3.45 -11.06
CA VAL A 113 -1.30 -4.66 -11.70
C VAL A 113 -1.87 -4.34 -13.09
N TYR A 114 -2.69 -3.29 -13.19
CA TYR A 114 -3.38 -2.94 -14.44
C TYR A 114 -2.41 -2.44 -15.53
N THR A 115 -1.46 -1.57 -15.15
CA THR A 115 -0.46 -1.02 -16.08
C THR A 115 0.71 -1.97 -16.33
N ARG A 116 0.81 -3.07 -15.54
CA ARG A 116 1.97 -3.96 -15.47
C ARG A 116 3.26 -3.23 -15.11
N ASN A 117 3.16 -2.14 -14.35
CA ASN A 117 4.31 -1.39 -13.87
C ASN A 117 4.62 -1.77 -12.42
N VAL A 118 5.56 -2.70 -12.26
CA VAL A 118 5.95 -3.26 -10.96
C VAL A 118 6.52 -2.19 -10.01
N TRP A 119 7.11 -1.12 -10.52
CA TRP A 119 7.72 -0.07 -9.71
C TRP A 119 6.70 0.70 -8.86
N LEU A 120 5.43 0.71 -9.25
CA LEU A 120 4.35 1.34 -8.47
C LEU A 120 3.99 0.57 -7.20
N PHE A 121 4.44 -0.68 -7.05
CA PHE A 121 4.30 -1.39 -5.77
C PHE A 121 5.17 -0.78 -4.67
N ILE A 122 6.28 -0.11 -4.99
CA ILE A 122 7.14 0.51 -3.98
C ILE A 122 6.38 1.57 -3.16
N PRO A 123 5.84 2.64 -3.77
CA PRO A 123 5.01 3.58 -3.03
C PRO A 123 3.77 2.93 -2.44
N GLY A 124 3.15 1.95 -3.11
CA GLY A 124 2.00 1.22 -2.58
C GLY A 124 2.28 0.50 -1.25
N VAL A 125 3.39 -0.23 -1.15
CA VAL A 125 3.78 -0.93 0.07
C VAL A 125 4.14 0.05 1.19
N ILE A 126 4.91 1.10 0.89
CA ILE A 126 5.30 2.11 1.89
C ILE A 126 4.07 2.81 2.47
N ILE A 127 3.17 3.31 1.60
CA ILE A 127 1.93 3.97 2.03
C ILE A 127 1.01 2.98 2.77
N GLY A 128 0.92 1.74 2.29
CA GLY A 128 0.07 0.71 2.89
C GLY A 128 0.49 0.33 4.31
N MET A 129 1.79 0.11 4.53
CA MET A 129 2.33 -0.21 5.85
C MET A 129 2.12 0.96 6.84
N ASN A 130 2.35 2.20 6.40
CA ASN A 130 2.06 3.38 7.21
C ASN A 130 0.56 3.51 7.52
N GLY A 131 -0.30 3.29 6.54
CA GLY A 131 -1.75 3.29 6.73
C GLY A 131 -2.21 2.25 7.76
N LEU A 132 -1.62 1.06 7.77
CA LEU A 132 -1.91 0.02 8.77
C LEU A 132 -1.46 0.43 10.18
N VAL A 133 -0.29 1.06 10.31
CA VAL A 133 0.19 1.58 11.60
C VAL A 133 -0.72 2.70 12.10
N PHE A 134 -1.09 3.64 11.23
CA PHE A 134 -2.04 4.70 11.61
C PHE A 134 -3.41 4.14 11.98
N LEU A 135 -3.88 3.09 11.30
CA LEU A 135 -5.12 2.41 11.67
C LEU A 135 -5.01 1.80 13.08
N LEU A 136 -3.90 1.13 13.39
CA LEU A 136 -3.65 0.60 14.73
C LEU A 136 -3.65 1.71 15.79
N CYS A 137 -2.92 2.81 15.56
CA CYS A 137 -2.84 3.94 16.50
C CYS A 137 -4.20 4.63 16.68
N SER A 138 -4.97 4.77 15.60
CA SER A 138 -6.29 5.40 15.62
C SER A 138 -7.33 4.55 16.35
N LEU A 139 -7.29 3.21 16.18
CA LEU A 139 -8.20 2.29 16.88
C LEU A 139 -7.85 2.08 18.35
N THR A 140 -6.56 2.04 18.71
CA THR A 140 -6.11 1.78 20.09
C THR A 140 -5.91 3.04 20.92
N GLY A 141 -5.75 4.20 20.27
CA GLY A 141 -5.33 5.45 20.91
C GLY A 141 -3.83 5.49 21.28
N TRP A 142 -3.04 4.47 20.92
CA TRP A 142 -1.63 4.36 21.30
C TRP A 142 -0.69 5.15 20.38
N TRP A 143 -0.92 6.45 20.27
CA TRP A 143 -0.09 7.35 19.45
C TRP A 143 1.37 7.43 19.91
N HIS A 144 1.64 7.16 21.20
CA HIS A 144 3.01 7.09 21.70
C HIS A 144 3.83 5.95 21.05
N LEU A 145 3.21 4.90 20.53
CA LEU A 145 3.91 3.84 19.81
C LEU A 145 4.45 4.31 18.45
N TRP A 146 3.92 5.40 17.90
CA TRP A 146 4.40 5.97 16.64
C TRP A 146 5.89 6.32 16.69
N SER A 147 6.38 6.82 17.83
CA SER A 147 7.79 7.15 18.03
C SER A 147 8.72 5.93 18.00
N ILE A 148 8.16 4.72 18.17
CA ILE A 148 8.87 3.44 18.11
C ILE A 148 8.68 2.82 16.72
N LEU A 149 7.46 2.91 16.18
CA LEU A 149 7.06 2.33 14.91
C LEU A 149 7.61 3.07 13.69
N TRP A 150 8.30 4.20 13.83
CA TRP A 150 8.96 4.90 12.71
C TRP A 150 9.88 3.98 11.89
N THR A 151 10.47 2.95 12.51
CA THR A 151 11.29 1.95 11.81
C THR A 151 10.50 1.12 10.79
N ILE A 152 9.16 1.20 10.81
CA ILE A 152 8.29 0.65 9.77
C ILE A 152 8.61 1.26 8.40
N GLU A 153 9.10 2.51 8.34
CA GLU A 153 9.42 3.17 7.09
C GLU A 153 10.56 2.46 6.34
N PRO A 154 11.79 2.35 6.88
CA PRO A 154 12.86 1.60 6.21
C PRO A 154 12.51 0.12 6.04
N LEU A 155 11.75 -0.48 6.98
CA LEU A 155 11.26 -1.85 6.84
C LEU A 155 10.37 -2.01 5.61
N SER A 156 9.43 -1.07 5.40
CA SER A 156 8.51 -1.08 4.26
C SER A 156 9.24 -0.93 2.93
N VAL A 157 10.33 -0.14 2.89
CA VAL A 157 11.22 -0.05 1.71
C VAL A 157 11.89 -1.39 1.45
N GLY A 158 12.46 -2.03 2.48
CA GLY A 158 13.08 -3.35 2.35
C GLY A 158 12.11 -4.41 1.80
N LEU A 159 10.90 -4.48 2.37
CA LEU A 159 9.83 -5.37 1.92
C LEU A 159 9.38 -5.07 0.49
N ALA A 160 9.26 -3.79 0.13
CA ALA A 160 8.92 -3.39 -1.24
C ALA A 160 9.97 -3.87 -2.25
N LEU A 161 11.26 -3.71 -1.96
CA LEU A 161 12.35 -4.17 -2.83
C LEU A 161 12.35 -5.69 -2.97
N ILE A 162 12.14 -6.43 -1.87
CA ILE A 162 12.00 -7.90 -1.91
C ILE A 162 10.84 -8.30 -2.81
N PHE A 163 9.67 -7.68 -2.63
CA PHE A 163 8.48 -7.97 -3.43
C PHE A 163 8.67 -7.68 -4.92
N VAL A 164 9.19 -6.49 -5.25
CA VAL A 164 9.53 -6.13 -6.64
C VAL A 164 10.53 -7.14 -7.20
N SER A 165 11.54 -7.52 -6.43
CA SER A 165 12.55 -8.48 -6.87
C SER A 165 11.99 -9.88 -7.15
N MET A 166 10.96 -10.32 -6.42
CA MET A 166 10.29 -11.59 -6.71
C MET A 166 9.56 -11.53 -8.05
N LEU A 167 8.97 -10.38 -8.38
CA LEU A 167 8.25 -10.17 -9.63
C LEU A 167 9.19 -9.96 -10.83
N THR A 168 10.31 -9.26 -10.64
CA THR A 168 11.30 -8.97 -11.71
C THR A 168 12.40 -10.01 -11.82
N LYS A 169 12.53 -10.92 -10.85
CA LYS A 169 13.58 -11.95 -10.75
C LYS A 169 15.01 -11.40 -10.75
N THR A 170 15.23 -10.20 -10.20
CA THR A 170 16.55 -9.54 -10.17
C THR A 170 17.28 -9.79 -8.86
N PRO A 171 18.30 -10.69 -8.79
CA PRO A 171 18.91 -11.11 -7.53
C PRO A 171 19.58 -9.97 -6.74
N GLY A 172 20.07 -8.93 -7.42
CA GLY A 172 20.63 -7.74 -6.77
C GLY A 172 19.60 -6.99 -5.91
N LEU A 173 18.38 -6.82 -6.42
CA LEU A 173 17.30 -6.12 -5.73
C LEU A 173 16.84 -6.91 -4.49
N PHE A 174 16.79 -8.24 -4.59
CA PHE A 174 16.48 -9.11 -3.46
C PHE A 174 17.49 -8.94 -2.32
N ARG A 175 18.79 -8.96 -2.64
CA ARG A 175 19.87 -8.77 -1.66
C ARG A 175 19.80 -7.39 -1.01
N ALA A 176 19.58 -6.33 -1.81
CA ALA A 176 19.40 -4.98 -1.30
C ALA A 176 18.20 -4.90 -0.35
N GLY A 177 17.05 -5.45 -0.74
CA GLY A 177 15.85 -5.50 0.10
C GLY A 177 16.05 -6.26 1.41
N LEU A 178 16.76 -7.40 1.38
CA LEU A 178 17.13 -8.15 2.60
C LEU A 178 18.04 -7.34 3.53
N ILE A 179 19.06 -6.66 2.99
CA ILE A 179 19.96 -5.82 3.79
C ILE A 179 19.19 -4.69 4.46
N VAL A 180 18.37 -3.96 3.70
CA VAL A 180 17.55 -2.86 4.23
C VAL A 180 16.58 -3.36 5.31
N THR A 181 15.92 -4.49 5.06
CA THR A 181 15.01 -5.14 6.03
C THR A 181 15.75 -5.51 7.31
N ALA A 182 16.93 -6.14 7.20
CA ALA A 182 17.74 -6.56 8.34
C ALA A 182 18.21 -5.36 9.18
N VAL A 183 18.65 -4.28 8.53
CA VAL A 183 19.04 -3.04 9.22
C VAL A 183 17.85 -2.40 9.93
N ALA A 184 16.68 -2.36 9.29
CA ALA A 184 15.46 -1.82 9.90
C ALA A 184 15.01 -2.63 11.14
N VAL A 185 15.02 -3.97 11.05
CA VAL A 185 14.69 -4.85 12.18
C VAL A 185 15.72 -4.73 13.30
N GLY A 186 17.01 -4.64 12.98
CA GLY A 186 18.07 -4.40 13.96
C GLY A 186 17.88 -3.08 14.69
N GLY A 187 17.63 -1.99 13.95
CA GLY A 187 17.36 -0.67 14.51
C GLY A 187 16.12 -0.65 15.40
N PHE A 188 15.01 -1.25 14.95
CA PHE A 188 13.80 -1.41 15.76
C PHE A 188 14.10 -2.16 17.07
N SER A 189 14.84 -3.25 16.99
CA SER A 189 15.11 -4.09 18.15
C SER A 189 15.97 -3.40 19.20
N ILE A 190 16.99 -2.64 18.76
CA ILE A 190 17.83 -1.83 19.66
C ILE A 190 16.97 -0.76 20.35
N MET A 191 16.14 -0.04 19.60
CA MET A 191 15.23 0.96 20.18
C MET A 191 14.22 0.33 21.15
N ALA A 192 13.65 -0.81 20.78
CA ALA A 192 12.72 -1.56 21.61
C ALA A 192 13.35 -2.03 22.93
N MET A 193 14.63 -2.39 22.95
CA MET A 193 15.37 -2.76 24.16
C MET A 193 15.68 -1.57 25.07
N ILE A 194 15.91 -0.38 24.50
CA ILE A 194 16.14 0.85 25.28
C ILE A 194 14.85 1.26 26.01
N LEU A 195 13.69 0.96 25.42
CA LEU A 195 12.39 1.23 26.02
C LEU A 195 12.06 0.15 27.07
N SER A 196 11.64 0.57 28.26
CA SER A 196 11.27 -0.35 29.33
C SER A 196 9.90 -0.99 29.09
N GLY A 197 9.70 -2.19 29.64
CA GLY A 197 8.42 -2.91 29.60
C GLY A 197 8.37 -4.05 28.59
N TRP A 198 7.16 -4.42 28.16
CA TRP A 198 6.91 -5.58 27.30
C TRP A 198 7.50 -5.43 25.88
N VAL A 199 7.74 -4.19 25.42
CA VAL A 199 8.33 -3.90 24.11
C VAL A 199 9.77 -4.40 24.01
N ALA A 200 10.53 -4.39 25.11
CA ALA A 200 11.88 -4.95 25.16
C ALA A 200 11.91 -6.45 24.85
N ILE A 201 10.87 -7.19 25.26
CA ILE A 201 10.75 -8.63 24.97
C ILE A 201 10.61 -8.85 23.46
N LEU A 202 9.81 -8.03 22.78
CA LEU A 202 9.68 -8.09 21.32
C LEU A 202 10.99 -7.75 20.61
N GLY A 203 11.72 -6.74 21.09
CA GLY A 203 13.05 -6.41 20.58
C GLY A 203 14.03 -7.58 20.71
N ALA A 204 14.07 -8.22 21.87
CA ALA A 204 14.91 -9.39 22.11
C ALA A 204 14.53 -10.57 21.19
N ILE A 205 13.23 -10.87 21.06
CA ILE A 205 12.74 -11.93 20.16
C ILE A 205 13.14 -11.65 18.71
N ALA A 206 12.96 -10.41 18.25
CA ALA A 206 13.30 -10.02 16.88
C ALA A 206 14.81 -10.15 16.60
N LEU A 207 15.68 -9.80 17.56
CA LEU A 207 17.13 -10.01 17.45
C LEU A 207 17.50 -11.48 17.39
N ILE A 208 16.94 -12.30 18.28
CA ILE A 208 17.20 -13.75 18.30
C ILE A 208 16.77 -14.38 16.98
N ALA A 209 15.57 -14.03 16.48
CA ALA A 209 15.07 -14.55 15.22
C ALA A 209 15.95 -14.12 14.03
N THR A 210 16.36 -12.85 13.98
CA THR A 210 17.21 -12.31 12.91
C THR A 210 18.61 -12.94 12.95
N GLY A 211 19.23 -13.03 14.13
CA GLY A 211 20.52 -13.69 14.32
C GLY A 211 20.48 -15.17 13.96
N GLY A 212 19.44 -15.89 14.39
CA GLY A 212 19.22 -17.29 14.02
C GLY A 212 19.07 -17.49 12.52
N ALA A 213 18.31 -16.63 11.84
CA ALA A 213 18.15 -16.68 10.38
C ALA A 213 19.49 -16.44 9.64
N LEU A 214 20.32 -15.51 10.11
CA LEU A 214 21.64 -15.26 9.52
C LEU A 214 22.58 -16.45 9.70
N LEU A 215 22.61 -17.07 10.89
CA LEU A 215 23.41 -18.27 11.14
C LEU A 215 22.98 -19.44 10.26
N LEU A 216 21.68 -19.70 10.15
CA LEU A 216 21.13 -20.75 9.29
C LEU A 216 21.46 -20.52 7.81
N ASN A 217 21.44 -19.26 7.36
CA ASN A 217 21.79 -18.93 5.98
C ASN A 217 23.29 -19.09 5.71
N ASN A 218 24.15 -18.81 6.71
CA ASN A 218 25.58 -19.03 6.59
C ASN A 218 25.92 -20.52 6.50
N LEU A 219 25.26 -21.38 7.30
CA LEU A 219 25.44 -22.84 7.26
C LEU A 219 24.99 -23.47 5.92
N ARG A 220 24.06 -22.83 5.21
CA ARG A 220 23.55 -23.30 3.91
C ARG A 220 24.42 -22.94 2.72
N ARG A 221 25.39 -22.03 2.87
CA ARG A 221 26.37 -21.78 1.81
C ARG A 221 27.42 -22.89 1.88
N PRO A 222 27.43 -23.85 0.94
CA PRO A 222 28.55 -24.80 0.85
C PRO A 222 29.84 -23.98 0.71
N ALA A 223 30.96 -24.55 1.15
CA ALA A 223 32.27 -23.96 1.03
C ALA A 223 32.73 -23.89 -0.45
N ASP A 224 32.00 -23.17 -1.30
CA ASP A 224 32.38 -22.81 -2.67
C ASP A 224 33.49 -21.75 -2.70
N TYR A 225 33.98 -21.35 -1.52
CA TYR A 225 35.20 -20.56 -1.33
C TYR A 225 36.45 -21.43 -1.16
N LEU A 226 36.45 -22.68 -1.65
CA LEU A 226 37.74 -23.22 -2.07
C LEU A 226 38.21 -22.32 -3.22
N PRO A 227 39.41 -21.73 -3.16
CA PRO A 227 39.94 -20.95 -4.25
C PRO A 227 39.80 -21.80 -5.50
N GLN A 228 39.01 -21.35 -6.48
CA GLN A 228 38.92 -22.07 -7.74
C GLN A 228 40.35 -22.17 -8.25
N GLU A 229 40.83 -23.40 -8.34
CA GLU A 229 42.16 -23.65 -8.86
C GLU A 229 42.20 -22.97 -10.23
N LYS A 230 43.07 -21.95 -10.35
CA LYS A 230 43.20 -21.18 -11.59
C LYS A 230 43.21 -22.14 -12.76
N SER A 231 42.39 -21.86 -13.77
CA SER A 231 42.35 -22.67 -14.98
C SER A 231 43.78 -22.83 -15.50
N PRO A 232 44.17 -24.00 -16.05
CA PRO A 232 45.51 -24.19 -16.64
C PRO A 232 45.88 -23.07 -17.62
N LYS A 233 44.89 -22.46 -18.28
CA LYS A 233 45.08 -21.30 -19.16
C LYS A 233 45.51 -20.03 -18.41
N GLU A 234 44.89 -19.72 -17.27
CA GLU A 234 45.28 -18.57 -16.44
C GLU A 234 46.67 -18.75 -15.86
N LYS A 235 47.01 -19.98 -15.43
CA LYS A 235 48.37 -20.31 -14.98
C LYS A 235 49.41 -20.07 -16.09
N LEU A 236 49.06 -20.35 -17.35
CA LEU A 236 49.94 -20.15 -18.51
C LEU A 236 50.10 -18.66 -18.89
N VAL A 237 49.04 -17.86 -18.73
CA VAL A 237 49.09 -16.40 -18.96
C VAL A 237 49.99 -15.73 -17.92
N ASP A 238 49.84 -16.12 -16.65
CA ASP A 238 50.68 -15.62 -15.57
C ASP A 238 52.16 -15.99 -15.81
N SER A 239 52.45 -17.20 -16.30
CA SER A 239 53.82 -17.66 -16.59
C SER A 239 54.50 -16.97 -17.77
N LEU A 240 53.74 -16.40 -18.71
CA LEU A 240 54.27 -15.66 -19.86
C LEU A 240 54.47 -14.16 -19.57
N SER A 241 53.94 -13.68 -18.45
CA SER A 241 54.02 -12.28 -18.02
C SER A 241 55.20 -11.98 -17.08
N GLN A 242 56.02 -12.97 -16.76
CA GLN A 242 57.29 -12.87 -16.01
C GLN A 242 58.48 -13.02 -16.95
#